data_AF-A0A970RHA7-F1
#
_entry.id   AF-A0A970RHA7-F1
#
_cell.length_a   1.000
_cell.length_b   1.000
_cell.length_c   1.000
_cell.angle_alpha   90.00
_cell.angle_beta   90.00
_cell.angle_gamma   90.00
#
_symmetry.space_group_name_H-M   'P 1'
#
loop_
_entity.id
_entity.type
_entity.pdbx_description
1 polymer ?
#
loop_
_entity_poly.entity_id
_entity_poly.type
_entity_poly.pdbx_seq_one_letter_code
_entity_poly.pdbx_strand_id
1 'polypeptide(L)'
;GDFRRAVEEMNNLLAIRGRVLPVTTEAVSLVAETRTGDRIRGELAIADNGKNITDIWLEPKDSKPLNDVLRAVEEAEVIVLGPGSLFTSVIPNLLIRTVAEQLRKSVVPKVYICNLMTQPGETEGFSIMEHVKWIASVMGMPPDYVIANSGRFPPHILEKYSRQGAEPLYLDSGQRTELEKMGCTIVEGDFVQIADNSLIRHDGQALSHVLVRLCRELKED
;
A
#
# COMPACT_ATOMS: atom_id res chain seq x y z
N GLY A 1 -18.43 -23.58 5.18
CA GLY A 1 -16.99 -23.39 4.90
C GLY A 1 -16.55 -22.19 5.69
N ASP A 2 -15.56 -22.35 6.57
CA ASP A 2 -15.01 -21.27 7.38
C ASP A 2 -13.77 -20.72 6.67
N PHE A 3 -13.86 -19.49 6.17
CA PHE A 3 -12.78 -18.84 5.42
C PHE A 3 -11.50 -18.70 6.26
N ARG A 4 -11.64 -18.48 7.58
CA ARG A 4 -10.49 -18.42 8.49
C ARG A 4 -9.74 -19.74 8.50
N ARG A 5 -10.47 -20.85 8.67
CA ARG A 5 -9.89 -22.20 8.65
C ARG A 5 -9.22 -22.51 7.31
N ALA A 6 -9.81 -22.10 6.19
CA ALA A 6 -9.20 -22.29 4.88
C ALA A 6 -7.87 -21.52 4.73
N VAL A 7 -7.78 -20.28 5.24
CA VAL A 7 -6.52 -19.52 5.23
C VAL A 7 -5.49 -20.14 6.18
N GLU A 8 -5.90 -20.57 7.38
CA GLU A 8 -5.01 -21.26 8.33
C GLU A 8 -4.48 -22.59 7.77
N GLU A 9 -5.33 -23.39 7.13
CA GLU A 9 -4.94 -24.63 6.45
C GLU A 9 -3.99 -24.35 5.28
N MET A 10 -4.24 -23.33 4.48
CA MET A 10 -3.37 -22.95 3.37
C MET A 10 -1.99 -22.45 3.85
N ASN A 11 -1.95 -21.69 4.95
CA ASN A 11 -0.69 -21.29 5.58
C ASN A 11 0.15 -22.48 6.05
N ASN A 12 -0.50 -23.46 6.67
CA ASN A 12 0.16 -24.69 7.14
C ASN A 12 0.66 -25.55 5.96
N LEU A 13 -0.16 -25.69 4.91
CA LEU A 13 0.20 -26.44 3.70
C LEU A 13 1.38 -25.82 2.95
N LEU A 14 1.45 -24.49 2.89
CA LEU A 14 2.52 -23.76 2.21
C LEU A 14 3.79 -23.59 3.07
N ALA A 15 3.80 -24.12 4.30
CA ALA A 15 4.92 -24.02 5.24
C ALA A 15 5.49 -22.59 5.37
N ILE A 16 4.58 -21.59 5.35
CA ILE A 16 4.97 -20.17 5.35
C ILE A 16 5.66 -19.85 6.69
N ARG A 17 6.85 -19.25 6.62
CA ARG A 17 7.49 -18.64 7.79
C ARG A 17 6.81 -17.31 8.10
N GLY A 18 5.83 -17.33 9.00
CA GLY A 18 5.06 -16.15 9.40
C GLY A 18 3.57 -16.46 9.57
N ARG A 19 2.74 -15.42 9.60
CA ARG A 19 1.27 -15.53 9.68
C ARG A 19 0.66 -14.72 8.54
N VAL A 20 -0.25 -15.31 7.77
CA VAL A 20 -1.13 -14.58 6.84
C VAL A 20 -2.51 -14.52 7.45
N LEU A 21 -2.99 -13.30 7.70
CA LEU A 21 -4.27 -13.05 8.35
C LEU A 21 -5.16 -12.28 7.37
N PRO A 22 -6.39 -12.75 7.09
CA PRO A 22 -7.35 -11.89 6.41
C PRO A 22 -7.71 -10.74 7.34
N VAL A 23 -7.84 -9.52 6.79
CA VAL A 23 -8.20 -8.35 7.60
C VAL A 23 -9.55 -8.56 8.28
N THR A 24 -10.51 -9.15 7.56
CA THR A 24 -11.83 -9.57 8.06
C THR A 24 -12.25 -10.91 7.43
N THR A 25 -13.10 -11.67 8.11
CA THR A 25 -13.79 -12.85 7.57
C THR A 25 -15.22 -12.53 7.12
N GLU A 26 -15.67 -11.31 7.35
CA GLU A 26 -16.99 -10.85 6.92
C GLU A 26 -17.00 -10.64 5.41
N ALA A 27 -18.14 -10.95 4.78
CA ALA A 27 -18.29 -10.73 3.34
C ALA A 27 -18.44 -9.23 3.07
N VAL A 28 -17.39 -8.63 2.51
CA VAL A 28 -17.32 -7.19 2.20
C VAL A 28 -17.23 -6.93 0.71
N SER A 29 -17.78 -5.81 0.27
CA SER A 29 -17.60 -5.27 -1.07
C SER A 29 -16.87 -3.94 -1.00
N LEU A 30 -15.85 -3.76 -1.84
CA LEU A 30 -15.23 -2.46 -2.04
C LEU A 30 -16.15 -1.59 -2.92
N VAL A 31 -16.41 -0.36 -2.49
CA VAL A 31 -17.31 0.59 -3.15
C VAL A 31 -16.63 1.94 -3.21
N ALA A 32 -16.80 2.67 -4.31
CA ALA A 32 -16.26 4.01 -4.47
C ALA A 32 -17.25 4.94 -5.17
N GLU A 33 -17.06 6.24 -4.96
CA GLU A 33 -17.71 7.32 -5.67
C GLU A 33 -16.70 7.99 -6.61
N THR A 34 -17.10 8.25 -7.85
CA THR A 34 -16.27 8.93 -8.85
C THR A 34 -16.53 10.44 -8.86
N ARG A 35 -15.66 11.21 -9.54
CA ARG A 35 -15.83 12.65 -9.79
C ARG A 35 -17.14 13.03 -10.48
N THR A 36 -17.77 12.10 -11.19
CA THR A 36 -19.07 12.30 -11.84
C THR A 36 -20.26 11.99 -10.92
N GLY A 37 -20.00 11.54 -9.69
CA GLY A 37 -21.00 11.08 -8.72
C GLY A 37 -21.46 9.65 -8.95
N ASP A 38 -20.81 8.90 -9.85
CA ASP A 38 -21.17 7.51 -10.11
C ASP A 38 -20.66 6.62 -8.98
N ARG A 39 -21.50 5.68 -8.56
CA ARG A 39 -21.14 4.68 -7.56
C ARG A 39 -20.67 3.39 -8.23
N ILE A 40 -19.42 3.04 -8.02
CA ILE A 40 -18.79 1.81 -8.52
C ILE A 40 -18.64 0.79 -7.39
N ARG A 41 -18.83 -0.50 -7.70
CA ARG A 41 -18.76 -1.60 -6.73
C ARG A 41 -17.97 -2.77 -7.28
N GLY A 42 -17.08 -3.31 -6.44
CA GLY A 42 -16.22 -4.43 -6.76
C GLY A 42 -14.80 -3.98 -7.11
N GLU A 43 -13.83 -4.82 -6.74
CA GLU A 43 -12.40 -4.52 -6.89
C GLU A 43 -11.99 -4.23 -8.35
N LEU A 44 -12.46 -5.06 -9.29
CA LEU A 44 -12.16 -4.89 -10.71
C LEU A 44 -12.67 -3.55 -11.25
N ALA A 45 -13.92 -3.19 -10.95
CA ALA A 45 -14.50 -1.93 -11.39
C ALA A 45 -13.76 -0.71 -10.81
N ILE A 46 -13.24 -0.85 -9.59
CA ILE A 46 -12.45 0.18 -8.90
C ILE A 46 -11.05 0.29 -9.51
N ALA A 47 -10.38 -0.83 -9.80
CA ALA A 47 -9.09 -0.83 -10.50
C ALA A 47 -9.17 -0.09 -11.85
N ASP A 48 -10.27 -0.28 -12.59
CA ASP A 48 -10.46 0.34 -13.90
C ASP A 48 -10.83 1.83 -13.84
N ASN A 49 -11.18 2.37 -12.66
CA ASN A 49 -11.70 3.73 -12.50
C ASN A 49 -10.99 4.56 -11.40
N GLY A 50 -9.91 4.05 -10.80
CA GLY A 50 -9.26 4.64 -9.63
C GLY A 50 -8.89 6.12 -9.78
N LYS A 51 -8.41 6.55 -10.95
CA LYS A 51 -8.04 7.95 -11.20
C LYS A 51 -9.20 8.94 -11.08
N ASN A 52 -10.43 8.45 -11.20
CA ASN A 52 -11.65 9.22 -11.09
C ASN A 52 -12.30 9.11 -9.71
N ILE A 53 -11.77 8.30 -8.79
CA ILE A 53 -12.36 8.12 -7.46
C ILE A 53 -12.17 9.38 -6.61
N THR A 54 -13.21 9.73 -5.85
CA THR A 54 -13.21 10.83 -4.86
C THR A 54 -13.47 10.33 -3.44
N ASP A 55 -14.14 9.19 -3.28
CA ASP A 55 -14.32 8.53 -1.99
C ASP A 55 -14.38 7.00 -2.15
N ILE A 56 -13.97 6.26 -1.13
CA ILE A 56 -13.91 4.80 -1.13
C ILE A 56 -14.21 4.21 0.25
N TRP A 57 -15.03 3.17 0.30
CA TRP A 57 -15.45 2.51 1.53
C TRP A 57 -15.74 1.02 1.33
N LEU A 58 -15.89 0.29 2.44
CA LEU A 58 -16.36 -1.08 2.44
C LEU A 58 -17.86 -1.14 2.72
N GLU A 59 -18.55 -2.10 2.12
CA GLU A 59 -19.93 -2.44 2.44
C GLU A 59 -20.03 -3.91 2.88
N PRO A 60 -20.48 -4.19 4.12
CA PRO A 60 -20.94 -3.24 5.14
C PRO A 60 -19.82 -2.35 5.73
N LYS A 61 -20.16 -1.11 6.12
CA LYS A 61 -19.19 -0.10 6.61
C LYS A 61 -18.62 -0.42 7.99
N ASP A 62 -19.34 -1.20 8.78
CA ASP A 62 -18.99 -1.58 10.16
C ASP A 62 -18.30 -2.95 10.25
N SER A 63 -17.68 -3.36 9.14
CA SER A 63 -16.98 -4.64 9.05
C SER A 63 -15.88 -4.75 10.10
N LYS A 64 -15.81 -5.89 10.79
CA LYS A 64 -14.91 -6.09 11.93
C LYS A 64 -13.63 -6.80 11.52
N PRO A 65 -12.46 -6.39 12.05
CA PRO A 65 -11.25 -7.12 11.80
C PRO A 65 -11.18 -8.39 12.67
N LEU A 66 -10.29 -9.31 12.30
CA LEU A 66 -9.93 -10.42 13.18
C LEU A 66 -9.16 -9.87 14.39
N ASN A 67 -9.44 -10.42 15.58
CA ASN A 67 -8.66 -10.08 16.79
C ASN A 67 -7.15 -10.35 16.61
N ASP A 68 -6.81 -11.36 15.82
CA ASP A 68 -5.43 -11.73 15.51
C ASP A 68 -4.72 -10.60 14.72
N VAL A 69 -5.45 -9.86 13.88
CA VAL A 69 -4.92 -8.69 13.15
C VAL A 69 -4.64 -7.56 14.14
N LEU A 70 -5.55 -7.30 15.08
CA LEU A 70 -5.34 -6.26 16.10
C LEU A 70 -4.15 -6.58 17.00
N ARG A 71 -4.00 -7.83 17.42
CA ARG A 71 -2.81 -8.27 18.17
C ARG A 71 -1.53 -8.14 17.35
N ALA A 72 -1.56 -8.48 16.06
CA ALA A 72 -0.39 -8.32 15.21
C ALA A 72 0.04 -6.85 15.07
N VAL A 73 -0.92 -5.91 15.03
CA VAL A 73 -0.64 -4.46 15.02
C VAL A 73 -0.08 -4.00 16.36
N GLU A 74 -0.58 -4.52 17.48
CA GLU A 74 -0.10 -4.19 18.84
C GLU A 74 1.31 -4.74 19.12
N GLU A 75 1.60 -5.95 18.65
CA GLU A 75 2.90 -6.63 18.80
C GLU A 75 3.95 -6.16 17.78
N ALA A 76 3.57 -5.36 16.79
CA ALA A 76 4.46 -4.95 15.71
C ALA A 76 5.60 -4.06 16.22
N GLU A 77 6.80 -4.22 15.68
CA GLU A 77 7.90 -3.25 15.85
C GLU A 77 7.96 -2.26 14.68
N VAL A 78 7.34 -2.61 13.55
CA VAL A 78 7.20 -1.79 12.35
C VAL A 78 5.94 -2.23 11.62
N ILE A 79 5.25 -1.27 10.99
CA ILE A 79 4.09 -1.54 10.15
C ILE A 79 4.41 -1.08 8.74
N VAL A 80 4.39 -2.01 7.79
CA VAL A 80 4.71 -1.74 6.39
C VAL A 80 3.43 -1.75 5.57
N LEU A 81 3.17 -0.65 4.87
CA LEU A 81 2.07 -0.48 3.94
C LEU A 81 2.61 -0.64 2.52
N GLY A 82 2.10 -1.62 1.78
CA GLY A 82 2.53 -1.91 0.42
C GLY A 82 3.90 -2.64 0.33
N PRO A 83 4.51 -2.68 -0.87
CA PRO A 83 3.98 -2.12 -2.11
C PRO A 83 2.74 -2.88 -2.58
N GLY A 84 1.94 -2.27 -3.46
CA GLY A 84 0.73 -2.89 -4.00
C GLY A 84 -0.24 -1.88 -4.56
N SER A 85 -1.26 -2.37 -5.28
CA SER A 85 -2.31 -1.53 -5.82
C SER A 85 -2.93 -0.63 -4.75
N LEU A 86 -2.98 0.67 -5.04
CA LEU A 86 -3.34 1.66 -4.03
C LEU A 86 -4.77 1.45 -3.52
N PHE A 87 -5.75 1.42 -4.43
CA PHE A 87 -7.18 1.34 -4.11
C PHE A 87 -7.65 -0.08 -3.88
N THR A 88 -6.97 -1.07 -4.45
CA THR A 88 -7.41 -2.47 -4.42
C THR A 88 -6.59 -3.39 -3.52
N SER A 89 -5.44 -2.94 -3.01
CA SER A 89 -4.61 -3.75 -2.09
C SER A 89 -4.24 -3.02 -0.80
N VAL A 90 -3.78 -1.76 -0.85
CA VAL A 90 -3.34 -1.04 0.35
C VAL A 90 -4.54 -0.45 1.10
N ILE A 91 -5.31 0.41 0.43
CA ILE A 91 -6.45 1.11 1.02
C ILE A 91 -7.51 0.17 1.63
N PRO A 92 -7.91 -0.96 1.00
CA PRO A 92 -8.97 -1.81 1.54
C PRO A 92 -8.70 -2.33 2.96
N ASN A 93 -7.44 -2.58 3.29
CA ASN A 93 -7.04 -2.99 4.65
C ASN A 93 -7.20 -1.85 5.68
N LEU A 94 -7.03 -0.60 5.24
CA LEU A 94 -7.16 0.59 6.07
C LEU A 94 -8.60 1.07 6.22
N LEU A 95 -9.51 0.66 5.32
CA LEU A 95 -10.94 1.01 5.39
C LEU A 95 -11.68 0.33 6.55
N ILE A 96 -11.11 -0.72 7.14
CA ILE A 96 -11.63 -1.29 8.39
C ILE A 96 -11.30 -0.32 9.53
N ARG A 97 -12.31 0.43 9.97
CA ARG A 97 -12.17 1.53 10.95
C ARG A 97 -11.34 1.16 12.18
N THR A 98 -11.57 -0.01 12.77
CA THR A 98 -10.84 -0.45 13.96
C THR A 98 -9.35 -0.68 13.68
N VAL A 99 -8.98 -1.13 12.47
CA VAL A 99 -7.57 -1.26 12.06
C VAL A 99 -6.94 0.13 11.96
N ALA A 100 -7.53 1.06 11.20
CA ALA A 100 -7.02 2.43 11.10
C ALA A 100 -6.91 3.14 12.47
N GLU A 101 -7.86 2.91 13.37
CA GLU A 101 -7.81 3.43 14.75
C GLU A 101 -6.63 2.86 15.55
N GLN A 102 -6.31 1.56 15.42
CA GLN A 102 -5.14 0.98 16.07
C GLN A 102 -3.83 1.47 15.47
N LEU A 103 -3.76 1.58 14.14
CA LEU A 103 -2.58 2.14 13.45
C LEU A 103 -2.26 3.56 13.92
N ARG A 104 -3.29 4.39 14.09
CA ARG A 104 -3.13 5.77 14.60
C ARG A 104 -2.69 5.86 16.06
N LYS A 105 -3.13 4.92 16.89
CA LYS A 105 -2.76 4.87 18.31
C LYS A 105 -1.37 4.27 18.51
N SER A 106 -0.91 3.46 17.56
CA SER A 106 0.38 2.81 17.64
C SER A 106 1.53 3.81 17.48
N VAL A 107 2.48 3.73 18.42
CA VAL A 107 3.71 4.55 18.42
C VAL A 107 4.78 3.99 17.49
N VAL A 108 4.57 2.79 16.95
CA VAL A 108 5.52 2.12 16.07
C VAL A 108 5.56 2.84 14.72
N PRO A 109 6.68 2.77 13.97
CA PRO A 109 6.80 3.38 12.66
C PRO A 109 5.84 2.76 11.64
N LYS A 110 5.10 3.62 10.93
CA LYS A 110 4.29 3.31 9.74
C LYS A 110 5.11 3.67 8.51
N VAL A 111 5.52 2.67 7.75
CA VAL A 111 6.34 2.81 6.55
C VAL A 111 5.49 2.52 5.33
N TYR A 112 5.31 3.49 4.44
CA TYR A 112 4.70 3.26 3.14
C TYR A 112 5.78 3.00 2.08
N ILE A 113 5.67 1.88 1.38
CA ILE A 113 6.51 1.58 0.21
C ILE A 113 5.75 1.98 -1.04
N CYS A 114 6.22 3.04 -1.69
CA CYS A 114 5.59 3.53 -2.90
C CYS A 114 5.75 2.55 -4.07
N ASN A 115 4.73 2.51 -4.93
CA ASN A 115 4.80 1.77 -6.18
C ASN A 115 5.88 2.37 -7.09
N LEU A 116 6.49 1.52 -7.94
CA LEU A 116 7.51 1.97 -8.90
C LEU A 116 6.90 2.74 -10.09
N MET A 117 5.65 2.42 -10.42
CA MET A 117 4.90 2.92 -11.56
C MET A 117 3.48 3.26 -11.15
N THR A 118 2.84 4.18 -11.86
CA THR A 118 1.38 4.29 -11.86
C THR A 118 0.76 3.02 -12.43
N GLN A 119 -0.48 2.74 -12.02
CA GLN A 119 -1.25 1.62 -12.53
C GLN A 119 -2.32 2.12 -13.50
N PRO A 120 -2.40 1.56 -14.71
CA PRO A 120 -3.41 1.93 -15.69
C PRO A 120 -4.83 1.78 -15.11
N GLY A 121 -5.69 2.76 -15.34
CA GLY A 121 -7.04 2.82 -14.75
C GLY A 121 -7.06 3.29 -13.29
N GLU A 122 -6.12 2.81 -12.47
CA GLU A 122 -6.16 2.96 -11.02
C GLU A 122 -5.47 4.25 -10.53
N THR A 123 -4.22 4.49 -10.91
CA THR A 123 -3.41 5.64 -10.41
C THR A 123 -2.73 6.43 -11.52
N GLU A 124 -3.23 6.34 -12.75
CA GLU A 124 -2.74 7.16 -13.87
C GLU A 124 -2.78 8.65 -13.53
N GLY A 125 -1.63 9.33 -13.71
CA GLY A 125 -1.47 10.76 -13.38
C GLY A 125 -1.27 11.07 -11.90
N PHE A 126 -1.25 10.05 -11.02
CA PHE A 126 -0.95 10.28 -9.60
C PHE A 126 0.55 10.48 -9.40
N SER A 127 0.87 11.31 -8.41
CA SER A 127 2.22 11.46 -7.87
C SER A 127 2.38 10.65 -6.57
N ILE A 128 3.60 10.53 -6.05
CA ILE A 128 3.84 9.88 -4.76
C ILE A 128 3.07 10.61 -3.65
N MET A 129 3.01 11.95 -3.73
CA MET A 129 2.22 12.77 -2.81
C MET A 129 0.72 12.43 -2.86
N GLU A 130 0.15 12.20 -4.05
CA GLU A 130 -1.27 11.77 -4.16
C GLU A 130 -1.51 10.40 -3.51
N HIS A 131 -0.59 9.44 -3.68
CA HIS A 131 -0.69 8.15 -2.98
C HIS A 131 -0.69 8.35 -1.45
N VAL A 132 0.21 9.18 -0.92
CA VAL A 132 0.31 9.45 0.51
C VAL A 132 -0.94 10.17 1.04
N LYS A 133 -1.51 11.12 0.30
CA LYS A 133 -2.77 11.78 0.68
C LYS A 133 -3.92 10.78 0.80
N TRP A 134 -4.05 9.84 -0.12
CA TRP A 134 -5.07 8.79 -0.06
C TRP A 134 -4.89 7.86 1.13
N ILE A 135 -3.65 7.44 1.42
CA ILE A 135 -3.36 6.64 2.61
C ILE A 135 -3.69 7.44 3.88
N ALA A 136 -3.28 8.71 3.92
CA ALA A 136 -3.52 9.58 5.05
C ALA A 136 -5.01 9.86 5.30
N SER A 137 -5.82 9.96 4.24
CA SER A 137 -7.26 10.19 4.37
C SER A 137 -7.98 9.01 5.02
N VAL A 138 -7.64 7.77 4.63
CA VAL A 138 -8.30 6.56 5.17
C VAL A 138 -7.70 6.09 6.50
N MET A 139 -6.39 6.25 6.69
CA MET A 139 -5.73 5.93 7.96
C MET A 139 -6.00 7.00 9.01
N GLY A 140 -6.23 8.24 8.60
CA GLY A 140 -6.43 9.41 9.45
C GLY A 140 -5.14 10.05 9.97
N MET A 141 -3.99 9.66 9.43
CA MET A 141 -2.67 10.27 9.63
C MET A 141 -1.74 9.88 8.46
N PRO A 142 -0.72 10.69 8.12
CA PRO A 142 0.28 10.25 7.15
C PRO A 142 1.14 9.10 7.70
N PRO A 143 1.75 8.29 6.81
CA PRO A 143 2.81 7.38 7.22
C PRO A 143 4.02 8.17 7.78
N ASP A 144 4.74 7.58 8.73
CA ASP A 144 5.94 8.21 9.30
C ASP A 144 7.10 8.19 8.29
N TYR A 145 7.18 7.14 7.46
CA TYR A 145 8.20 6.98 6.44
C TYR A 145 7.60 6.71 5.06
N VAL A 146 8.21 7.28 4.03
CA VAL A 146 7.88 7.01 2.62
C VAL A 146 9.13 6.49 1.93
N ILE A 147 9.10 5.23 1.50
CA ILE A 147 10.16 4.63 0.68
C ILE A 147 9.80 4.86 -0.79
N ALA A 148 10.67 5.59 -1.51
CA ALA A 148 10.50 5.93 -2.91
C ALA A 148 11.69 5.44 -3.74
N ASN A 149 11.42 5.00 -4.97
CA ASN A 149 12.48 4.59 -5.87
C ASN A 149 13.13 5.80 -6.57
N SER A 150 14.46 5.81 -6.59
CA SER A 150 15.29 6.72 -7.40
C SER A 150 16.12 5.98 -8.46
N GLY A 151 16.03 4.65 -8.50
CA GLY A 151 16.62 3.80 -9.52
C GLY A 151 16.02 4.03 -10.91
N ARG A 152 16.83 3.86 -11.96
CA ARG A 152 16.42 4.13 -13.34
C ARG A 152 15.86 2.89 -14.02
N PHE A 153 14.82 3.07 -14.82
CA PHE A 153 14.25 2.03 -15.68
C PHE A 153 14.95 1.98 -17.05
N PRO A 154 15.26 0.79 -17.60
CA PRO A 154 15.76 0.68 -18.97
C PRO A 154 14.77 1.27 -19.99
N PRO A 155 15.19 2.13 -20.95
CA PRO A 155 14.28 2.84 -21.83
C PRO A 155 13.31 1.94 -22.63
N HIS A 156 13.79 0.80 -23.12
CA HIS A 156 12.97 -0.14 -23.89
C HIS A 156 11.89 -0.83 -23.06
N ILE A 157 12.12 -1.01 -21.75
CA ILE A 157 11.10 -1.55 -20.83
C ILE A 157 10.12 -0.44 -20.49
N LEU A 158 10.62 0.76 -20.20
CA LEU A 158 9.78 1.91 -19.90
C LEU A 158 8.77 2.19 -21.03
N GLU A 159 9.23 2.17 -22.29
CA GLU A 159 8.35 2.37 -23.45
C GLU A 159 7.20 1.35 -23.50
N LYS A 160 7.44 0.09 -23.11
CA LYS A 160 6.40 -0.94 -23.03
C LYS A 160 5.35 -0.58 -21.96
N TYR A 161 5.75 -0.08 -20.80
CA TYR A 161 4.84 0.31 -19.71
C TYR A 161 4.07 1.59 -20.04
N SER A 162 4.74 2.61 -20.59
CA SER A 162 4.09 3.85 -21.03
C SER A 162 3.01 3.60 -22.08
N ARG A 163 3.23 2.66 -23.02
CA ARG A 163 2.20 2.23 -24.00
C ARG A 163 0.96 1.60 -23.36
N GLN A 164 1.06 1.16 -22.11
CA GLN A 164 -0.05 0.60 -21.34
C GLN A 164 -0.66 1.62 -20.36
N GLY A 165 -0.16 2.87 -20.31
CA GLY A 165 -0.61 3.91 -19.38
C GLY A 165 0.07 3.88 -18.00
N ALA A 166 1.17 3.14 -17.86
CA ALA A 166 1.96 3.06 -16.64
C ALA A 166 3.22 3.94 -16.75
N GLU A 167 3.35 4.90 -15.86
CA GLU A 167 4.44 5.88 -15.84
C GLU A 167 5.25 5.79 -14.54
N PRO A 168 6.58 6.06 -14.58
CA PRO A 168 7.44 6.02 -13.40
C PRO A 168 6.98 6.98 -12.31
N LEU A 169 6.96 6.47 -11.09
CA LEU A 169 6.78 7.30 -9.90
C LEU A 169 8.16 7.69 -9.37
N TYR A 170 8.51 8.96 -9.58
CA TYR A 170 9.68 9.58 -8.99
C TYR A 170 9.26 10.69 -8.04
N LEU A 171 10.10 10.92 -7.04
CA LEU A 171 9.94 12.04 -6.14
C LEU A 171 10.66 13.27 -6.71
N ASP A 172 9.93 14.37 -6.86
CA ASP A 172 10.52 15.68 -7.13
C ASP A 172 10.70 16.50 -5.84
N SER A 173 11.41 17.64 -5.95
CA SER A 173 11.71 18.51 -4.81
C SER A 173 10.47 19.15 -4.17
N GLY A 174 9.42 19.39 -4.96
CA GLY A 174 8.14 19.92 -4.48
C GLY A 174 7.41 18.89 -3.62
N GLN A 175 7.23 17.68 -4.16
CA GLN A 175 6.64 16.55 -3.44
C GLN A 175 7.41 16.24 -2.16
N ARG A 176 8.75 16.23 -2.21
CA ARG A 176 9.60 16.03 -1.03
C ARG A 176 9.29 17.04 0.07
N THR A 177 9.26 18.32 -0.29
CA THR A 177 8.99 19.41 0.67
C THR A 177 7.60 19.28 1.28
N GLU A 178 6.58 18.90 0.49
CA GLU A 178 5.22 18.71 0.98
C GLU A 178 5.10 17.51 1.92
N LEU A 179 5.72 16.38 1.58
CA LEU A 179 5.74 15.18 2.42
C LEU A 179 6.45 15.44 3.76
N GLU A 180 7.61 16.12 3.74
CA GLU A 180 8.33 16.51 4.96
C GLU A 180 7.48 17.44 5.84
N LYS A 181 6.72 18.38 5.25
CA LYS A 181 5.76 19.22 5.97
C LYS A 181 4.57 18.44 6.55
N MET A 182 4.18 17.34 5.92
CA MET A 182 3.21 16.39 6.49
C MET A 182 3.79 15.54 7.61
N GLY A 183 5.10 15.65 7.91
CA GLY A 183 5.79 14.85 8.93
C GLY A 183 6.32 13.51 8.42
N CYS A 184 6.36 13.29 7.10
CA CYS A 184 6.94 12.08 6.51
C CYS A 184 8.46 12.20 6.41
N THR A 185 9.18 11.18 6.84
CA THR A 185 10.62 11.00 6.53
C THR A 185 10.76 10.21 5.24
N ILE A 186 11.52 10.74 4.29
CA ILE A 186 11.66 10.13 2.96
C ILE A 186 12.94 9.30 2.87
N VAL A 187 12.80 8.07 2.39
CA VAL A 187 13.92 7.17 2.08
C VAL A 187 13.93 6.88 0.59
N GLU A 188 14.90 7.44 -0.12
CA GLU A 188 15.13 7.15 -1.54
C GLU A 188 16.24 6.13 -1.73
N GLY A 189 16.09 5.27 -2.73
CA GLY A 189 17.09 4.29 -3.11
C GLY A 189 16.77 3.64 -4.45
N ASP A 190 17.74 2.89 -4.97
CA ASP A 190 17.49 2.02 -6.12
C ASP A 190 16.79 0.75 -5.63
N PHE A 191 15.49 0.65 -5.93
CA PHE A 191 14.64 -0.46 -5.54
C PHE A 191 14.08 -1.18 -6.76
N VAL A 192 14.65 -1.00 -7.95
CA VAL A 192 14.15 -1.63 -9.18
C VAL A 192 14.87 -2.95 -9.42
N GLN A 193 14.10 -4.00 -9.67
CA GLN A 193 14.59 -5.23 -10.26
C GLN A 193 13.83 -5.53 -11.55
N ILE A 194 14.57 -5.88 -12.61
CA ILE A 194 13.99 -6.39 -13.85
C ILE A 194 13.96 -7.92 -13.78
N ALA A 195 12.75 -8.48 -13.77
CA ALA A 195 12.52 -9.92 -13.86
C ALA A 195 12.23 -10.33 -15.31
N ASP A 196 12.70 -11.52 -15.68
CA ASP A 196 12.45 -12.13 -17.00
C ASP A 196 12.71 -11.16 -18.18
N ASN A 197 13.73 -10.29 -18.01
CA ASN A 197 14.14 -9.23 -18.93
C ASN A 197 13.02 -8.27 -19.39
N SER A 198 11.88 -8.19 -18.70
CA SER A 198 10.74 -7.39 -19.18
C SER A 198 9.72 -6.95 -18.13
N LEU A 199 9.78 -7.51 -16.93
CA LEU A 199 8.87 -7.19 -15.83
C LEU A 199 9.59 -6.32 -14.80
N ILE A 200 9.01 -5.16 -14.49
CA ILE A 200 9.51 -4.27 -13.44
C ILE A 200 8.88 -4.70 -12.13
N ARG A 201 9.70 -4.94 -11.12
CA ARG A 201 9.25 -5.20 -9.75
C ARG A 201 10.22 -4.58 -8.76
N HIS A 202 9.80 -4.46 -7.51
CA HIS A 202 10.73 -4.05 -6.47
C HIS A 202 11.84 -5.10 -6.26
N ASP A 203 13.05 -4.63 -6.01
CA ASP A 203 14.11 -5.46 -5.44
C ASP A 203 13.78 -5.73 -3.96
N GLY A 204 13.25 -6.92 -3.70
CA GLY A 204 12.87 -7.33 -2.34
C GLY A 204 14.05 -7.40 -1.37
N GLN A 205 15.28 -7.66 -1.82
CA GLN A 205 16.46 -7.66 -0.95
C GLN A 205 16.85 -6.23 -0.58
N ALA A 206 16.87 -5.31 -1.54
CA ALA A 206 17.15 -3.90 -1.29
C ALA A 206 16.12 -3.29 -0.32
N LEU A 207 14.83 -3.55 -0.54
CA LEU A 207 13.78 -3.11 0.38
C LEU A 207 13.94 -3.71 1.78
N SER A 208 14.21 -5.02 1.87
CA SER A 208 14.39 -5.69 3.16
C SER A 208 15.57 -5.11 3.95
N HIS A 209 16.68 -4.81 3.29
CA HIS A 209 17.83 -4.16 3.93
C HIS A 209 17.48 -2.79 4.49
N VAL A 210 16.72 -1.98 3.74
CA VAL A 210 16.28 -0.65 4.20
C VAL A 210 15.34 -0.77 5.39
N LEU A 211 14.36 -1.67 5.35
CA LEU A 211 13.43 -1.89 6.46
C LEU A 211 14.15 -2.37 7.72
N VAL A 212 15.07 -3.34 7.60
CA VAL A 212 15.86 -3.84 8.74
C VAL A 212 16.76 -2.76 9.32
N ARG A 213 17.39 -1.93 8.48
CA ARG A 213 18.20 -0.80 8.94
C ARG A 213 17.34 0.19 9.73
N LEU A 214 16.20 0.59 9.16
CA LEU A 214 15.26 1.51 9.79
C LEU A 214 14.75 0.99 11.14
N CYS A 215 14.44 -0.31 11.22
CA CYS A 215 14.03 -0.94 12.49
C CYS A 215 15.15 -0.97 13.54
N ARG A 216 16.43 -0.99 13.14
CA ARG A 216 17.56 -0.94 14.08
C ARG A 216 17.78 0.46 14.59
N GLU A 217 17.82 1.45 13.70
CA GLU A 217 17.98 2.87 14.04
C GLU A 217 16.89 3.30 15.05
N LEU A 218 15.64 2.91 14.80
CA LEU A 218 14.51 3.22 15.68
C LEU A 218 14.50 2.51 17.04
N LYS A 219 15.34 1.49 17.25
CA LYS A 219 15.51 0.83 18.56
C LYS A 219 16.64 1.44 19.38
N GLU A 220 17.53 2.20 18.74
CA GLU A 220 18.69 2.83 19.37
C GLU A 220 18.37 4.24 19.90
N ASP A 221 17.30 4.86 19.40
CA ASP A 221 16.72 6.15 19.83
C ASP A 221 15.67 6.00 20.96
#